data_AF-F4B6M3-F1
#
_entry.id   AF-F4B6M3-F1
#
_cell.length_a   1.000
_cell.length_b   1.000
_cell.length_c   1.000
_cell.angle_alpha   90.00
_cell.angle_beta   90.00
_cell.angle_gamma   90.00
#
_symmetry.space_group_name_H-M   'P 1'
#
loop_
_entity.id
_entity.type
_entity.pdbx_description
1 polymer ?
#
loop_
_entity_poly.entity_id
_entity_poly.type
_entity_poly.pdbx_seq_one_letter_code
_entity_poly.pdbx_strand_id
1 'polypeptide(L)'
;MNFSIVDKILEYADPYNALMEKVKVENGKIIVQGKEYKFSKPLMIAVGKASYKMAKFFLDRIEPVDYVVITPHGSNLPLKNVIEAGHPQVDEFSLKAGKRVKEMLTTEDYDLLIFLLSGGASALLEDPVIPLEEYRKINDRLIKSGLEITKINIVRKHLSRLKGGSLARLSKAKVLTLIVSDVPGNDLGSIGSGYTVADKSTVNDAKEILEDIGLPEYSRYLIETPKEVNADNHIILDNMDVLKKISSHLYNPLILTSQVVGEAKDLGKFIASIYKSISQYSIPFKKGSIIIGGEPDVTITGKFGKGGRNGEVALSLLEEARGNYEFYAIATDGIDGNSEYAGCVIRGDMNISYEEIEESLKNHSSYELLEKYSAVIKTGLTYTNVNNVYILIVD
;
A
#
# COMPACT_ATOMS: atom_id res chain seq x y z
N MET A 1 -27.10 -3.32 -7.60
CA MET A 1 -25.74 -3.29 -7.05
C MET A 1 -25.80 -3.87 -5.67
N ASN A 2 -25.07 -4.96 -5.44
CA ASN A 2 -24.99 -5.58 -4.13
C ASN A 2 -23.94 -4.81 -3.30
N PHE A 3 -24.32 -3.65 -2.74
CA PHE A 3 -23.43 -2.81 -1.90
C PHE A 3 -22.74 -3.61 -0.78
N SER A 4 -23.31 -4.76 -0.40
CA SER A 4 -22.73 -5.70 0.55
C SER A 4 -21.32 -6.18 0.21
N ILE A 5 -20.95 -6.36 -1.07
CA ILE A 5 -19.60 -6.86 -1.44
C ILE A 5 -18.56 -5.78 -1.21
N VAL A 6 -18.84 -4.54 -1.64
CA VAL A 6 -17.92 -3.40 -1.46
C VAL A 6 -17.71 -3.15 0.04
N ASP A 7 -18.79 -3.08 0.82
CA ASP A 7 -18.70 -2.87 2.26
C ASP A 7 -17.86 -3.96 2.95
N LYS A 8 -18.01 -5.22 2.52
CA LYS A 8 -17.21 -6.35 3.03
C LYS A 8 -15.73 -6.25 2.66
N ILE A 9 -15.40 -5.83 1.44
CA ILE A 9 -14.01 -5.58 1.04
C ILE A 9 -13.38 -4.53 1.97
N LEU A 10 -14.08 -3.42 2.21
CA LEU A 10 -13.59 -2.34 3.07
C LEU A 10 -13.49 -2.76 4.54
N GLU A 11 -14.49 -3.51 5.04
CA GLU A 11 -14.47 -4.08 6.40
C GLU A 11 -13.25 -4.98 6.61
N TYR A 12 -12.94 -5.84 5.63
CA TYR A 12 -11.82 -6.78 5.68
C TYR A 12 -10.47 -6.13 5.43
N ALA A 13 -10.45 -4.99 4.76
CA ALA A 13 -9.27 -4.16 4.59
C ALA A 13 -9.03 -3.20 5.78
N ASP A 14 -9.91 -3.14 6.79
CA ASP A 14 -9.76 -2.23 7.92
C ASP A 14 -8.65 -2.72 8.89
N PRO A 15 -7.58 -1.93 9.13
CA PRO A 15 -6.46 -2.30 9.98
C PRO A 15 -6.83 -2.47 11.45
N TYR A 16 -7.80 -1.69 11.95
CA TYR A 16 -8.28 -1.79 13.32
C TYR A 16 -8.97 -3.14 13.52
N ASN A 17 -9.81 -3.56 12.57
CA ASN A 17 -10.46 -4.87 12.61
C ASN A 17 -9.44 -6.02 12.52
N ALA A 18 -8.45 -5.90 11.63
CA ALA A 18 -7.38 -6.89 11.53
C ALA A 18 -6.58 -7.03 12.83
N LEU A 19 -6.28 -5.91 13.49
CA LEU A 19 -5.63 -5.90 14.81
C LEU A 19 -6.52 -6.52 15.90
N MET A 20 -7.81 -6.21 15.92
CA MET A 20 -8.78 -6.80 16.85
C MET A 20 -8.81 -8.32 16.79
N GLU A 21 -8.69 -8.89 15.59
CA GLU A 21 -8.68 -10.34 15.39
C GLU A 21 -7.33 -10.98 15.75
N LYS A 22 -6.21 -10.33 15.38
CA LYS A 22 -4.88 -10.95 15.38
C LYS A 22 -3.99 -10.55 16.56
N VAL A 23 -4.33 -9.50 17.28
CA VAL A 23 -3.50 -8.93 18.36
C VAL A 23 -4.31 -8.80 19.65
N LYS A 24 -3.77 -9.34 20.74
CA LYS A 24 -4.32 -9.13 22.09
C LYS A 24 -3.43 -8.18 22.87
N VAL A 25 -4.06 -7.24 23.58
CA VAL A 25 -3.37 -6.29 24.46
C VAL A 25 -4.05 -6.37 25.81
N GLU A 26 -3.34 -6.87 26.82
CA GLU A 26 -3.88 -7.09 28.16
C GLU A 26 -2.74 -7.05 29.18
N ASN A 27 -2.98 -6.54 30.40
CA ASN A 27 -2.05 -6.67 31.54
C ASN A 27 -0.56 -6.34 31.25
N GLY A 28 -0.28 -5.26 30.52
CA GLY A 28 1.10 -4.86 30.19
C GLY A 28 1.82 -5.80 29.22
N LYS A 29 1.07 -6.54 28.39
CA LYS A 29 1.65 -7.36 27.32
C LYS A 29 0.85 -7.27 26.02
N ILE A 30 1.56 -7.43 24.90
CA ILE A 30 1.01 -7.59 23.55
C ILE A 30 1.26 -9.03 23.12
N ILE A 31 0.23 -9.69 22.61
CA ILE A 31 0.33 -11.04 22.06
C ILE A 31 -0.05 -10.98 20.59
N VAL A 32 0.88 -11.39 19.71
CA VAL A 32 0.67 -11.47 18.27
C VAL A 32 1.31 -12.74 17.73
N GLN A 33 0.57 -13.52 16.94
CA GLN A 33 1.04 -14.79 16.35
C GLN A 33 1.72 -15.74 17.37
N GLY A 34 1.20 -15.79 18.60
CA GLY A 34 1.71 -16.65 19.67
C GLY A 34 2.96 -16.14 20.39
N LYS A 35 3.55 -15.01 19.98
CA LYS A 35 4.65 -14.34 20.70
C LYS A 35 4.10 -13.31 21.68
N GLU A 36 4.74 -13.22 22.85
CA GLU A 36 4.40 -12.26 23.91
C GLU A 36 5.48 -11.18 24.03
N TYR A 37 5.03 -9.92 24.13
CA TYR A 37 5.87 -8.75 24.32
C TYR A 37 5.39 -8.00 25.57
N LYS A 38 6.17 -8.05 26.64
CA LYS A 38 5.87 -7.34 27.90
C LYS A 38 6.36 -5.90 27.81
N PHE A 39 5.58 -4.98 28.39
CA PHE A 39 5.90 -3.56 28.44
C PHE A 39 5.32 -2.93 29.71
N SER A 40 6.01 -1.91 30.21
CA SER A 40 5.54 -1.00 31.26
C SER A 40 5.49 0.43 30.75
N LYS A 41 6.37 0.78 29.80
CA LYS A 41 6.55 2.12 29.24
C LYS A 41 6.67 2.00 27.72
N PRO A 42 5.57 1.79 26.98
CA PRO A 42 5.65 1.59 25.55
C PRO A 42 5.83 2.94 24.84
N LEU A 43 6.70 3.00 23.85
CA LEU A 43 6.78 4.09 22.87
C LEU A 43 6.05 3.67 21.60
N MET A 44 5.26 4.55 21.00
CA MET A 44 4.51 4.21 19.77
C MET A 44 4.83 5.15 18.61
N ILE A 45 5.18 4.58 17.47
CA ILE A 45 5.39 5.33 16.23
C ILE A 45 4.57 4.67 15.14
N ALA A 46 3.65 5.41 14.53
CA ALA A 46 2.83 4.93 13.43
C ALA A 46 3.11 5.71 12.16
N VAL A 47 3.32 5.03 11.03
CA VAL A 47 3.64 5.66 9.75
C VAL A 47 2.95 4.94 8.57
N GLY A 48 2.43 5.74 7.64
CA GLY A 48 1.79 5.26 6.41
C GLY A 48 0.31 5.59 6.31
N LYS A 49 -0.33 5.20 5.20
CA LYS A 49 -1.75 5.44 4.93
C LYS A 49 -2.69 4.81 5.96
N ALA A 50 -2.30 3.68 6.56
CA ALA A 50 -3.07 2.96 7.58
C ALA A 50 -2.72 3.38 9.03
N SER A 51 -1.77 4.30 9.21
CA SER A 51 -1.20 4.65 10.51
C SER A 51 -2.25 5.08 11.54
N TYR A 52 -3.29 5.80 11.12
CA TYR A 52 -4.36 6.25 12.00
C TYR A 52 -5.11 5.08 12.65
N LYS A 53 -5.64 4.16 11.84
CA LYS A 53 -6.44 3.02 12.32
C LYS A 53 -5.61 2.09 13.19
N MET A 54 -4.35 1.88 12.81
CA MET A 54 -3.40 1.10 13.60
C MET A 54 -3.11 1.77 14.95
N ALA A 55 -2.80 3.07 14.96
CA ALA A 55 -2.52 3.82 16.19
C ALA A 55 -3.75 3.85 17.10
N LYS A 56 -4.93 4.06 16.54
CA LYS A 56 -6.19 4.08 17.29
C LYS A 56 -6.42 2.78 18.05
N PHE A 57 -6.14 1.63 17.46
CA PHE A 57 -6.26 0.34 18.15
C PHE A 57 -5.44 0.30 19.45
N PHE A 58 -4.20 0.80 19.43
CA PHE A 58 -3.35 0.83 20.62
C PHE A 58 -3.78 1.94 21.58
N LEU A 59 -4.06 3.15 21.11
CA LEU A 59 -4.46 4.28 21.96
C LEU A 59 -5.78 4.04 22.71
N ASP A 60 -6.67 3.21 22.17
CA ASP A 60 -7.90 2.81 22.86
C ASP A 60 -7.62 1.82 24.04
N ARG A 61 -6.40 1.28 24.17
CA ARG A 61 -6.07 0.16 25.07
C ARG A 61 -4.87 0.41 25.99
N ILE A 62 -3.92 1.24 25.56
CA ILE A 62 -2.68 1.52 26.27
C ILE A 62 -2.36 3.02 26.21
N GLU A 63 -1.66 3.49 27.23
CA GLU A 63 -1.10 4.84 27.27
C GLU A 63 0.42 4.75 27.03
N PRO A 64 0.90 5.12 25.83
CA PRO A 64 2.33 5.15 25.57
C PRO A 64 2.98 6.35 26.24
N VAL A 65 4.27 6.23 26.58
CA VAL A 65 5.05 7.34 27.16
C VAL A 65 5.07 8.56 26.25
N ASP A 66 5.09 8.31 24.94
CA ASP A 66 4.93 9.29 23.89
C ASP A 66 4.45 8.56 22.62
N TYR A 67 3.86 9.30 21.69
CA TYR A 67 3.51 8.75 20.39
C TYR A 67 3.52 9.79 19.27
N VAL A 68 3.72 9.31 18.04
CA VAL A 68 3.54 10.10 16.82
C VAL A 68 2.85 9.28 15.74
N VAL A 69 1.91 9.89 15.05
CA VAL A 69 1.25 9.34 13.86
C VAL A 69 1.66 10.17 12.64
N ILE A 70 2.23 9.51 11.63
CA ILE A 70 2.76 10.12 10.43
C ILE A 70 1.96 9.63 9.22
N THR A 71 1.31 10.55 8.52
CA THR A 71 0.29 10.25 7.50
C THR A 71 0.38 11.22 6.32
N PRO A 72 -0.21 10.94 5.15
CA PRO A 72 -0.20 11.89 4.04
C PRO A 72 -0.93 13.20 4.35
N HIS A 73 -0.52 14.29 3.68
CA HIS A 73 -1.25 15.56 3.67
C HIS A 73 -2.74 15.40 3.34
N GLY A 74 -3.59 16.15 4.05
CA GLY A 74 -5.04 16.16 3.86
C GLY A 74 -5.78 15.06 4.62
N SER A 75 -5.08 14.26 5.44
CA SER A 75 -5.70 13.17 6.21
C SER A 75 -6.63 13.67 7.32
N ASN A 76 -6.35 14.86 7.88
CA ASN A 76 -7.17 15.57 8.87
C ASN A 76 -7.58 14.67 10.06
N LEU A 77 -6.59 13.99 10.65
CA LEU A 77 -6.83 12.99 11.69
C LEU A 77 -7.25 13.63 13.03
N PRO A 78 -8.21 13.04 13.76
CA PRO A 78 -8.65 13.55 15.07
C PRO A 78 -7.70 13.10 16.21
N LEU A 79 -6.40 13.35 16.07
CA LEU A 79 -5.37 13.00 17.06
C LEU A 79 -4.47 14.21 17.35
N LYS A 80 -3.91 14.27 18.57
CA LYS A 80 -3.04 15.39 18.99
C LYS A 80 -1.66 15.36 18.31
N ASN A 81 -0.99 14.20 18.35
CA ASN A 81 0.39 14.07 17.86
C ASN A 81 0.41 13.50 16.44
N VAL A 82 0.10 14.36 15.46
CA VAL A 82 0.06 13.99 14.04
C VAL A 82 1.06 14.84 13.25
N ILE A 83 1.79 14.20 12.35
CA ILE A 83 2.59 14.88 11.33
C ILE A 83 2.05 14.44 9.97
N GLU A 84 1.47 15.38 9.25
CA GLU A 84 1.13 15.18 7.85
C GLU A 84 2.36 15.48 6.98
N ALA A 85 2.71 14.56 6.08
CA ALA A 85 3.94 14.60 5.30
C ALA A 85 3.71 14.25 3.82
N GLY A 86 4.71 14.55 3.00
CA GLY A 86 4.68 14.35 1.56
C GLY A 86 4.57 12.89 1.13
N HIS A 87 3.62 12.62 0.23
CA HIS A 87 3.48 11.35 -0.47
C HIS A 87 2.90 11.60 -1.87
N PRO A 88 3.44 11.00 -2.94
CA PRO A 88 4.50 9.98 -2.96
C PRO A 88 5.93 10.55 -2.87
N GLN A 89 6.09 11.88 -2.90
CA GLN A 89 7.40 12.52 -2.83
C GLN A 89 7.72 12.98 -1.39
N VAL A 90 8.97 12.77 -0.97
CA VAL A 90 9.49 13.25 0.33
C VAL A 90 9.45 14.78 0.37
N ASP A 91 9.07 15.36 1.51
CA ASP A 91 9.09 16.80 1.73
C ASP A 91 9.71 17.22 3.08
N GLU A 92 9.64 18.51 3.39
CA GLU A 92 10.17 19.07 4.64
C GLU A 92 9.48 18.48 5.88
N PHE A 93 8.21 18.09 5.75
CA PHE A 93 7.45 17.46 6.83
C PHE A 93 7.86 16.00 7.02
N SER A 94 8.25 15.30 5.95
CA SER A 94 8.89 13.98 6.05
C SER A 94 10.19 14.05 6.87
N LEU A 95 11.00 15.09 6.64
CA LEU A 95 12.24 15.36 7.41
C LEU A 95 11.94 15.75 8.86
N LYS A 96 10.89 16.55 9.09
CA LYS A 96 10.41 16.88 10.45
C LYS A 96 9.99 15.62 11.20
N ALA A 97 9.27 14.71 10.54
CA ALA A 97 8.91 13.42 11.10
C ALA A 97 10.15 12.58 11.44
N GLY A 98 11.13 12.52 10.53
CA GLY A 98 12.38 11.81 10.77
C GLY A 98 13.17 12.33 11.96
N LYS A 99 13.27 13.66 12.11
CA LYS A 99 13.90 14.28 13.29
C LYS A 99 13.17 13.94 14.58
N ARG A 100 11.84 14.11 14.60
CA ARG A 100 11.00 13.81 15.76
C ARG A 100 11.12 12.34 16.20
N VAL A 101 11.10 11.41 15.26
CA VAL A 101 11.27 9.98 15.54
C VAL A 101 12.63 9.70 16.17
N LYS A 102 13.73 10.23 15.62
CA LYS A 102 15.06 10.05 16.22
C LYS A 102 15.17 10.63 17.63
N GLU A 103 14.59 11.81 17.85
CA GLU A 103 14.51 12.43 19.18
C GLU A 103 13.79 11.51 20.14
N MET A 104 12.57 11.05 19.81
CA MET A 104 11.80 10.13 20.67
C MET A 104 12.58 8.85 21.02
N LEU A 105 13.24 8.23 20.04
CA LEU A 105 14.05 7.02 20.26
C LEU A 105 15.27 7.26 21.16
N THR A 106 15.75 8.49 21.25
CA THR A 106 16.98 8.84 22.00
C THR A 106 16.70 9.54 23.33
N THR A 107 15.56 10.20 23.51
CA THR A 107 15.22 10.96 24.73
C THR A 107 14.27 10.22 25.67
N GLU A 108 13.30 9.49 25.12
CA GLU A 108 12.28 8.84 25.95
C GLU A 108 12.84 7.63 26.72
N ASP A 109 12.23 7.37 27.88
CA ASP A 109 12.50 6.20 28.73
C ASP A 109 11.41 5.15 28.50
N TYR A 110 11.65 4.26 27.53
CA TYR A 110 10.71 3.24 27.09
C TYR A 110 11.34 1.84 27.10
N ASP A 111 10.52 0.82 27.33
CA ASP A 111 10.95 -0.59 27.41
C ASP A 111 10.47 -1.46 26.23
N LEU A 112 9.60 -0.92 25.38
CA LEU A 112 9.16 -1.52 24.12
C LEU A 112 8.85 -0.42 23.10
N LEU A 113 9.36 -0.56 21.87
CA LEU A 113 8.90 0.26 20.74
C LEU A 113 7.82 -0.50 19.97
N ILE A 114 6.63 0.06 19.89
CA ILE A 114 5.55 -0.39 19.01
C ILE A 114 5.63 0.42 17.71
N PHE A 115 6.10 -0.21 16.64
CA PHE A 115 6.23 0.41 15.33
C PHE A 115 5.11 -0.06 14.40
N LEU A 116 4.22 0.84 14.00
CA LEU A 116 3.05 0.55 13.18
C LEU A 116 3.33 1.03 11.76
N LEU A 117 3.50 0.09 10.84
CA LEU A 117 3.99 0.36 9.49
C LEU A 117 2.94 0.03 8.45
N SER A 118 2.76 0.93 7.48
CA SER A 118 1.89 0.69 6.33
C SER A 118 2.38 1.40 5.07
N GLY A 119 1.65 1.20 3.97
CA GLY A 119 1.92 1.79 2.66
C GLY A 119 2.23 3.28 2.67
N GLY A 120 3.16 3.69 1.80
CA GLY A 120 3.62 5.08 1.66
C GLY A 120 4.69 5.53 2.67
N ALA A 121 5.04 4.70 3.65
CA ALA A 121 5.98 5.07 4.72
C ALA A 121 7.40 5.46 4.25
N SER A 122 7.83 5.02 3.06
CA SER A 122 9.15 5.38 2.52
C SER A 122 9.26 6.88 2.21
N ALA A 123 8.15 7.52 1.78
CA ALA A 123 8.11 8.96 1.51
C ALA A 123 7.79 9.77 2.78
N LEU A 124 6.92 9.24 3.64
CA LEU A 124 6.37 9.96 4.79
C LEU A 124 7.36 10.14 5.95
N LEU A 125 8.30 9.21 6.11
CA LEU A 125 9.30 9.24 7.19
C LEU A 125 10.71 9.19 6.57
N GLU A 126 11.45 10.28 6.63
CA GLU A 126 12.80 10.29 6.06
C GLU A 126 13.74 11.19 6.86
N ASP A 127 15.01 10.79 6.93
CA ASP A 127 16.09 11.60 7.46
C ASP A 127 17.34 11.33 6.59
N PRO A 128 17.44 12.02 5.44
CA PRO A 128 18.46 11.72 4.46
C PRO A 128 19.83 12.19 4.95
N VAL A 129 20.89 11.48 4.58
CA VAL A 129 22.28 11.86 4.89
C VAL A 129 22.77 13.09 4.14
N ILE A 130 22.02 13.48 3.12
CA ILE A 130 22.22 14.60 2.20
C ILE A 130 21.05 15.59 2.29
N PRO A 131 21.19 16.83 1.75
CA PRO A 131 20.09 17.78 1.67
C PRO A 131 18.87 17.24 0.89
N LEU A 132 17.67 17.71 1.23
CA LEU A 132 16.40 17.25 0.66
C LEU A 132 16.36 17.34 -0.87
N GLU A 133 16.82 18.45 -1.44
CA GLU A 133 16.80 18.66 -2.89
C GLU A 133 17.70 17.66 -3.63
N GLU A 134 18.87 17.34 -3.06
CA GLU A 134 19.76 16.32 -3.62
C GLU A 134 19.14 14.92 -3.50
N TYR A 135 18.49 14.62 -2.36
CA TYR A 135 17.78 13.36 -2.18
C TYR A 135 16.64 13.20 -3.20
N ARG A 136 15.83 14.24 -3.41
CA ARG A 136 14.75 14.25 -4.41
C ARG A 136 15.29 14.01 -5.82
N LYS A 137 16.38 14.66 -6.19
CA LYS A 137 17.05 14.49 -7.50
C LYS A 137 17.52 13.05 -7.71
N ILE A 138 18.20 12.46 -6.74
CA ILE A 138 18.65 11.05 -6.83
C ILE A 138 17.44 10.11 -6.92
N ASN A 139 16.42 10.36 -6.12
CA ASN A 139 15.21 9.54 -6.10
C ASN A 139 14.44 9.59 -7.43
N ASP A 140 14.30 10.77 -8.04
CA ASP A 140 13.70 10.93 -9.37
C ASP A 140 14.50 10.19 -10.44
N ARG A 141 15.84 10.26 -10.39
CA ARG A 141 16.71 9.52 -11.31
C ARG A 141 16.59 8.01 -11.14
N LEU A 142 16.54 7.52 -9.91
CA LEU A 142 16.34 6.10 -9.61
C LEU A 142 15.01 5.60 -10.17
N ILE A 143 13.91 6.33 -9.96
CA ILE A 143 12.59 5.94 -10.48
C ILE A 143 12.58 5.91 -12.02
N LYS A 144 13.19 6.90 -12.66
CA LYS A 144 13.26 7.01 -14.13
C LYS A 144 14.25 6.05 -14.78
N SER A 145 15.09 5.36 -14.01
CA SER A 145 16.12 4.46 -14.54
C SER A 145 15.58 3.13 -15.05
N GLY A 146 14.34 2.77 -14.71
CA GLY A 146 13.77 1.45 -15.03
C GLY A 146 14.37 0.30 -14.22
N LEU A 147 15.17 0.60 -13.19
CA LEU A 147 15.69 -0.41 -12.27
C LEU A 147 14.57 -1.07 -11.47
N GLU A 148 14.78 -2.34 -11.12
CA GLU A 148 13.91 -3.03 -10.18
C GLU A 148 13.86 -2.31 -8.83
N ILE A 149 12.70 -2.37 -8.17
CA ILE A 149 12.45 -1.71 -6.88
C ILE A 149 13.44 -2.15 -5.80
N THR A 150 13.94 -3.37 -5.87
CA THR A 150 14.97 -3.93 -4.99
C THR A 150 16.26 -3.12 -5.08
N LYS A 151 16.76 -2.82 -6.28
CA LYS A 151 17.94 -1.98 -6.53
C LYS A 151 17.73 -0.54 -6.10
N ILE A 152 16.56 0.04 -6.42
CA ILE A 152 16.20 1.39 -5.98
C ILE A 152 16.25 1.49 -4.46
N ASN A 153 15.70 0.49 -3.76
CA ASN A 153 15.67 0.46 -2.31
C ASN A 153 17.06 0.30 -1.68
N ILE A 154 18.01 -0.39 -2.32
CA ILE A 154 19.40 -0.45 -1.84
C ILE A 154 19.96 0.96 -1.69
N VAL A 155 19.96 1.77 -2.75
CA VAL A 155 20.48 3.15 -2.71
C VAL A 155 19.73 4.01 -1.67
N ARG A 156 18.39 3.93 -1.64
CA ARG A 156 17.57 4.68 -0.68
C ARG A 156 17.91 4.36 0.77
N LYS A 157 18.15 3.09 1.11
CA LYS A 157 18.53 2.67 2.46
C LYS A 157 19.89 3.25 2.86
N HIS A 158 20.89 3.16 1.97
CA HIS A 158 22.24 3.67 2.23
C HIS A 158 22.36 5.21 2.21
N LEU A 159 21.31 5.93 1.77
CA LEU A 159 21.19 7.39 1.86
C LEU A 159 20.32 7.87 3.03
N SER A 160 19.79 6.97 3.86
CA SER A 160 18.85 7.30 4.94
C SER A 160 19.40 6.90 6.30
N ARG A 161 19.22 7.76 7.31
CA ARG A 161 19.55 7.42 8.71
C ARG A 161 18.49 6.57 9.41
N LEU A 162 17.37 6.28 8.75
CA LEU A 162 16.24 5.55 9.34
C LEU A 162 15.95 4.22 8.64
N LYS A 163 16.11 4.14 7.32
CA LYS A 163 15.80 2.94 6.53
C LYS A 163 16.86 1.84 6.71
N GLY A 164 16.56 0.66 6.15
CA GLY A 164 17.50 -0.49 6.16
C GLY A 164 17.87 -0.96 7.56
N GLY A 165 16.92 -1.00 8.48
CA GLY A 165 17.11 -1.45 9.86
C GLY A 165 17.64 -0.36 10.80
N SER A 166 17.99 0.82 10.28
CA SER A 166 18.62 1.88 11.07
C SER A 166 17.70 2.42 12.18
N LEU A 167 16.38 2.47 11.95
CA LEU A 167 15.42 2.83 13.01
C LEU A 167 15.44 1.79 14.14
N ALA A 168 15.46 0.49 13.82
CA ALA A 168 15.60 -0.54 14.84
C ALA A 168 16.96 -0.48 15.56
N ARG A 169 18.05 -0.13 14.86
CA ARG A 169 19.37 0.09 15.48
C ARG A 169 19.37 1.28 16.44
N LEU A 170 18.61 2.34 16.14
CA LEU A 170 18.49 3.52 17.00
C LEU A 170 17.65 3.26 18.25
N SER A 171 16.76 2.26 18.21
CA SER A 171 15.93 1.92 19.37
C SER A 171 16.77 1.33 20.50
N LYS A 172 16.58 1.84 21.73
CA LYS A 172 17.22 1.31 22.95
C LYS A 172 16.55 0.03 23.47
N ALA A 173 15.33 -0.22 23.05
CA ALA A 173 14.52 -1.37 23.46
C ALA A 173 14.13 -2.25 22.27
N LYS A 174 13.55 -3.41 22.58
CA LYS A 174 12.99 -4.32 21.57
C LYS A 174 11.98 -3.58 20.69
N VAL A 175 12.05 -3.81 19.39
CA VAL A 175 11.07 -3.27 18.43
C VAL A 175 10.06 -4.35 18.06
N LEU A 176 8.78 -4.07 18.31
CA LEU A 176 7.65 -4.81 17.79
C LEU A 176 7.06 -4.04 16.61
N THR A 177 7.26 -4.57 15.40
CA THR A 177 6.71 -3.98 14.19
C THR A 177 5.45 -4.73 13.75
N LEU A 178 4.34 -4.01 13.60
CA LEU A 178 3.10 -4.54 13.01
C LEU A 178 2.86 -3.87 11.66
N ILE A 179 2.55 -4.68 10.64
CA ILE A 179 2.59 -4.25 9.24
C ILE A 179 1.26 -4.48 8.54
N VAL A 180 0.73 -3.42 7.93
CA VAL A 180 -0.29 -3.49 6.86
C VAL A 180 0.44 -3.38 5.52
N SER A 181 0.51 -4.47 4.77
CA SER A 181 1.35 -4.57 3.58
C SER A 181 0.59 -4.24 2.30
N ASP A 182 1.10 -3.26 1.55
CA ASP A 182 0.72 -2.94 0.17
C ASP A 182 1.75 -3.46 -0.85
N VAL A 183 2.77 -4.21 -0.41
CA VAL A 183 3.83 -4.72 -1.28
C VAL A 183 3.48 -6.13 -1.76
N PRO A 184 3.37 -6.36 -3.09
CA PRO A 184 3.19 -7.71 -3.64
C PRO A 184 4.26 -8.68 -3.13
N GLY A 185 3.83 -9.86 -2.68
CA GLY A 185 4.74 -10.87 -2.15
C GLY A 185 5.27 -10.59 -0.73
N ASN A 186 4.91 -9.46 -0.13
CA ASN A 186 5.18 -9.14 1.28
C ASN A 186 6.68 -9.13 1.68
N ASP A 187 7.57 -8.72 0.77
CA ASP A 187 8.99 -8.58 1.13
C ASP A 187 9.19 -7.49 2.20
N LEU A 188 9.50 -7.92 3.43
CA LEU A 188 9.68 -7.06 4.59
C LEU A 188 10.77 -6.00 4.37
N GLY A 189 11.83 -6.31 3.61
CA GLY A 189 12.92 -5.39 3.32
C GLY A 189 12.51 -4.23 2.39
N SER A 190 11.43 -4.42 1.63
CA SER A 190 10.88 -3.43 0.70
C SER A 190 9.78 -2.58 1.32
N ILE A 191 8.97 -3.14 2.24
CA ILE A 191 7.91 -2.39 2.93
C ILE A 191 8.52 -1.25 3.76
N GLY A 192 8.17 -0.01 3.42
CA GLY A 192 8.76 1.18 4.04
C GLY A 192 10.29 1.25 3.90
N SER A 193 10.88 0.57 2.92
CA SER A 193 12.34 0.40 2.78
C SER A 193 13.01 -0.20 4.03
N GLY A 194 12.27 -1.03 4.77
CA GLY A 194 12.80 -1.89 5.83
C GLY A 194 13.31 -1.17 7.07
N TYR A 195 12.60 -0.19 7.63
CA TYR A 195 13.01 0.54 8.86
C TYR A 195 13.50 -0.37 10.00
N THR A 196 12.86 -1.53 10.15
CA THR A 196 13.07 -2.48 11.27
C THR A 196 13.54 -3.85 10.80
N VAL A 197 14.12 -3.91 9.60
CA VAL A 197 14.60 -5.16 8.97
C VAL A 197 16.08 -4.98 8.67
N ALA A 198 16.90 -5.96 9.08
CA ALA A 198 18.32 -5.96 8.76
C ALA A 198 18.52 -5.97 7.24
N ASP A 199 19.44 -5.13 6.77
CA ASP A 199 19.63 -4.90 5.35
C ASP A 199 20.92 -5.57 4.88
N LYS A 200 20.80 -6.59 4.04
CA LYS A 200 21.95 -7.40 3.59
C LYS A 200 22.82 -6.72 2.54
N SER A 201 22.33 -5.69 1.86
CA SER A 201 23.14 -4.92 0.92
C SER A 201 24.20 -4.11 1.63
N THR A 202 25.21 -3.71 0.87
CA THR A 202 26.38 -2.99 1.34
C THR A 202 26.48 -1.64 0.65
N VAL A 203 27.34 -0.78 1.19
CA VAL A 203 27.72 0.47 0.52
C VAL A 203 28.25 0.23 -0.90
N ASN A 204 28.94 -0.89 -1.14
CA ASN A 204 29.45 -1.22 -2.48
C ASN A 204 28.31 -1.51 -3.46
N ASP A 205 27.29 -2.28 -3.06
CA ASP A 205 26.12 -2.54 -3.91
C ASP A 205 25.42 -1.22 -4.29
N ALA A 206 25.24 -0.33 -3.32
CA ALA A 206 24.64 0.99 -3.57
C ALA A 206 25.52 1.87 -4.47
N LYS A 207 26.85 1.77 -4.34
CA LYS A 207 27.80 2.50 -5.18
C LYS A 207 27.74 2.05 -6.63
N GLU A 208 27.72 0.74 -6.88
CA GLU A 208 27.58 0.18 -8.24
C GLU A 208 26.29 0.68 -8.91
N ILE A 209 25.17 0.69 -8.18
CA ILE A 209 23.90 1.18 -8.71
C ILE A 209 23.96 2.69 -9.01
N LEU A 210 24.62 3.49 -8.17
CA LEU A 210 24.81 4.92 -8.43
C LEU A 210 25.69 5.18 -9.66
N GLU A 211 26.71 4.35 -9.88
CA GLU A 211 27.54 4.38 -11.11
C GLU A 211 26.69 4.07 -12.35
N ASP A 212 25.88 3.02 -12.30
CA ASP A 212 24.99 2.59 -13.41
C ASP A 212 24.01 3.69 -13.84
N ILE A 213 23.49 4.49 -12.90
CA ILE A 213 22.54 5.57 -13.22
C ILE A 213 23.19 6.92 -13.53
N GLY A 214 24.53 6.97 -13.51
CA GLY A 214 25.33 8.16 -13.82
C GLY A 214 25.40 9.20 -12.69
N LEU A 215 25.37 8.76 -11.43
CA LEU A 215 25.46 9.61 -10.22
C LEU A 215 26.59 9.16 -9.25
N PRO A 216 27.81 8.83 -9.73
CA PRO A 216 28.89 8.28 -8.90
C PRO A 216 29.36 9.24 -7.79
N GLU A 217 29.18 10.54 -7.96
CA GLU A 217 29.61 11.56 -7.00
C GLU A 217 28.89 11.48 -5.65
N TYR A 218 27.71 10.84 -5.60
CA TYR A 218 26.95 10.67 -4.37
C TYR A 218 27.39 9.46 -3.54
N SER A 219 28.26 8.59 -4.07
CA SER A 219 28.80 7.45 -3.35
C SER A 219 29.51 7.83 -2.04
N ARG A 220 30.10 9.03 -1.98
CA ARG A 220 30.76 9.58 -0.79
C ARG A 220 29.84 9.83 0.40
N TYR A 221 28.54 9.88 0.18
CA TYR A 221 27.55 10.13 1.24
C TYR A 221 26.92 8.86 1.79
N LEU A 222 27.14 7.72 1.12
CA LEU A 222 26.54 6.45 1.52
C LEU A 222 27.02 6.04 2.93
N ILE A 223 26.08 5.54 3.73
CA ILE A 223 26.36 4.99 5.05
C ILE A 223 26.01 3.51 5.09
N GLU A 224 26.70 2.73 5.94
CA GLU A 224 26.42 1.32 6.11
C GLU A 224 25.15 1.09 6.97
N THR A 225 24.35 0.11 6.55
CA THR A 225 23.12 -0.31 7.20
C THR A 225 23.36 -1.49 8.15
N PRO A 226 22.62 -1.61 9.26
CA PRO A 226 22.75 -2.74 10.17
C PRO A 226 22.44 -4.09 9.49
N LYS A 227 23.33 -5.05 9.69
CA LYS A 227 23.19 -6.44 9.23
C LYS A 227 22.45 -7.33 10.23
N GLU A 228 22.25 -6.83 11.45
CA GLU A 228 21.46 -7.44 12.52
C GLU A 228 20.69 -6.35 13.26
N VAL A 229 19.46 -6.66 13.70
CA VAL A 229 18.58 -5.72 14.43
C VAL A 229 17.78 -6.46 15.51
N ASN A 230 17.49 -5.76 16.62
CA ASN A 230 16.62 -6.29 17.68
C ASN A 230 15.14 -5.94 17.42
N ALA A 231 14.57 -6.53 16.37
CA ALA A 231 13.19 -6.29 15.96
C ALA A 231 12.47 -7.59 15.63
N ASP A 232 11.18 -7.67 15.95
CA ASP A 232 10.25 -8.67 15.43
C ASP A 232 9.25 -7.97 14.51
N ASN A 233 9.00 -8.54 13.33
CA ASN A 233 8.13 -7.96 12.31
C ASN A 233 6.96 -8.92 12.04
N HIS A 234 5.73 -8.43 12.14
CA HIS A 234 4.52 -9.21 11.92
C HIS A 234 3.61 -8.52 10.91
N ILE A 235 3.30 -9.20 9.82
CA ILE A 235 2.24 -8.77 8.90
C ILE A 235 0.89 -9.12 9.53
N ILE A 236 0.09 -8.09 9.76
CA ILE A 236 -1.24 -8.20 10.34
C ILE A 236 -2.33 -8.17 9.27
N LEU A 237 -2.06 -7.56 8.11
CA LEU A 237 -3.03 -7.43 7.03
C LEU A 237 -2.28 -7.26 5.72
N ASP A 238 -2.72 -7.95 4.69
CA ASP A 238 -2.31 -7.79 3.31
C ASP A 238 -3.50 -7.97 2.35
N ASN A 239 -3.26 -7.84 1.04
CA ASN A 239 -4.31 -8.01 0.05
C ASN A 239 -4.90 -9.44 0.05
N MET A 240 -4.07 -10.47 0.24
CA MET A 240 -4.51 -11.87 0.23
C MET A 240 -5.44 -12.20 1.40
N ASP A 241 -5.23 -11.61 2.58
CA ASP A 241 -6.14 -11.69 3.71
C ASP A 241 -7.55 -11.19 3.31
N VAL A 242 -7.64 -10.06 2.61
CA VAL A 242 -8.92 -9.51 2.10
C VAL A 242 -9.55 -10.47 1.08
N LEU A 243 -8.78 -10.94 0.10
CA LEU A 243 -9.28 -11.86 -0.95
C LEU A 243 -9.83 -13.17 -0.35
N LYS A 244 -9.12 -13.74 0.64
CA LYS A 244 -9.57 -14.95 1.33
C LYS A 244 -10.87 -14.72 2.08
N LYS A 245 -10.99 -13.62 2.83
CA LYS A 245 -12.21 -13.33 3.58
C LYS A 245 -13.40 -13.07 2.66
N ILE A 246 -13.24 -12.26 1.61
CA ILE A 246 -14.34 -11.97 0.67
C ILE A 246 -14.78 -13.21 -0.11
N SER A 247 -13.87 -14.16 -0.39
CA SER A 247 -14.21 -15.39 -1.10
C SER A 247 -15.31 -16.20 -0.40
N SER A 248 -15.38 -16.16 0.94
CA SER A 248 -16.43 -16.84 1.70
C SER A 248 -17.85 -16.31 1.48
N HIS A 249 -18.00 -15.14 0.86
CA HIS A 249 -19.28 -14.52 0.51
C HIS A 249 -19.65 -14.67 -0.97
N LEU A 250 -18.82 -15.37 -1.74
CA LEU A 250 -18.96 -15.49 -3.19
C LEU A 250 -19.32 -16.93 -3.58
N TYR A 251 -20.06 -17.07 -4.67
CA TYR A 251 -20.43 -18.38 -5.20
C TYR A 251 -19.26 -18.98 -5.99
N ASN A 252 -18.86 -20.21 -5.66
CA ASN A 252 -17.78 -20.96 -6.31
C ASN A 252 -16.52 -20.09 -6.62
N PRO A 253 -15.89 -19.52 -5.58
CA PRO A 253 -14.82 -18.55 -5.75
C PRO A 253 -13.51 -19.21 -6.16
N LEU A 254 -12.78 -18.55 -7.07
CA LEU A 254 -11.41 -18.87 -7.43
C LEU A 254 -10.53 -17.62 -7.29
N ILE A 255 -9.68 -17.60 -6.27
CA ILE A 255 -8.63 -16.58 -6.13
C ILE A 255 -7.49 -16.94 -7.08
N LEU A 256 -7.21 -16.08 -8.06
CA LEU A 256 -6.12 -16.29 -9.01
C LEU A 256 -4.78 -15.81 -8.46
N THR A 257 -4.76 -14.60 -7.90
CA THR A 257 -3.53 -13.99 -7.37
C THR A 257 -3.87 -12.73 -6.55
N SER A 258 -2.96 -12.34 -5.66
CA SER A 258 -2.95 -11.04 -4.96
C SER A 258 -1.76 -10.16 -5.36
N GLN A 259 -1.09 -10.51 -6.47
CA GLN A 259 0.20 -9.95 -6.87
C GLN A 259 0.18 -9.39 -8.30
N VAL A 260 -0.98 -8.96 -8.80
CA VAL A 260 -1.03 -8.30 -10.11
C VAL A 260 -0.24 -7.00 -10.07
N VAL A 261 0.60 -6.82 -11.09
CA VAL A 261 1.32 -5.61 -11.44
C VAL A 261 1.30 -5.48 -12.97
N GLY A 262 1.65 -4.32 -13.51
CA GLY A 262 1.62 -4.03 -14.95
C GLY A 262 0.43 -3.18 -15.37
N GLU A 263 0.19 -3.06 -16.68
CA GLU A 263 -0.77 -2.09 -17.22
C GLU A 263 -2.23 -2.46 -16.91
N ALA A 264 -2.99 -1.51 -16.36
CA ALA A 264 -4.40 -1.65 -16.00
C ALA A 264 -5.27 -2.10 -17.19
N LYS A 265 -5.07 -1.51 -18.37
CA LYS A 265 -5.78 -1.90 -19.59
C LYS A 265 -5.53 -3.38 -19.94
N ASP A 266 -4.29 -3.85 -19.84
CA ASP A 266 -3.96 -5.24 -20.18
C ASP A 266 -4.54 -6.23 -19.18
N LEU A 267 -4.65 -5.86 -17.90
CA LEU A 267 -5.40 -6.65 -16.91
C LEU A 267 -6.88 -6.77 -17.29
N GLY A 268 -7.52 -5.69 -17.75
CA GLY A 268 -8.91 -5.72 -18.21
C GLY A 268 -9.11 -6.71 -19.38
N LYS A 269 -8.23 -6.67 -20.39
CA LYS A 269 -8.22 -7.63 -21.50
C LYS A 269 -8.03 -9.08 -21.02
N PHE A 270 -7.12 -9.29 -20.07
CA PHE A 270 -6.89 -10.61 -19.51
C PHE A 270 -8.13 -11.16 -18.79
N ILE A 271 -8.79 -10.34 -17.96
CA ILE A 271 -10.05 -10.72 -17.30
C ILE A 271 -11.14 -11.00 -18.32
N ALA A 272 -11.22 -10.23 -19.41
CA ALA A 272 -12.16 -10.49 -20.50
C ALA A 272 -11.93 -11.85 -21.15
N SER A 273 -10.68 -12.28 -21.33
CA SER A 273 -10.34 -13.60 -21.86
C SER A 273 -10.79 -14.74 -20.93
N ILE A 274 -10.73 -14.53 -19.62
CA ILE A 274 -11.23 -15.49 -18.62
C ILE A 274 -12.76 -15.58 -18.72
N TYR A 275 -13.46 -14.44 -18.77
CA TYR A 275 -14.91 -14.43 -18.96
C TYR A 275 -15.35 -15.13 -20.26
N LYS A 276 -14.65 -14.88 -21.38
CA LYS A 276 -14.90 -15.59 -22.66
C LYS A 276 -14.76 -17.11 -22.48
N SER A 277 -13.76 -17.57 -21.73
CA SER A 277 -13.55 -19.00 -21.44
C SER A 277 -14.67 -19.60 -20.57
N ILE A 278 -15.11 -18.87 -19.55
CA ILE A 278 -16.23 -19.29 -18.68
C ILE A 278 -17.52 -19.37 -19.51
N SER A 279 -17.85 -18.33 -20.27
CA SER A 279 -19.09 -18.25 -21.04
C SER A 279 -19.16 -19.25 -22.20
N GLN A 280 -18.05 -19.51 -22.91
CA GLN A 280 -18.03 -20.40 -24.06
C GLN A 280 -17.79 -21.87 -23.69
N TYR A 281 -16.95 -22.13 -22.70
CA TYR A 281 -16.45 -23.48 -22.41
C TYR A 281 -16.79 -23.96 -21.00
N SER A 282 -17.39 -23.12 -20.15
CA SER A 282 -17.62 -23.44 -18.73
C SER A 282 -16.34 -23.82 -17.97
N ILE A 283 -15.21 -23.20 -18.33
CA ILE A 283 -13.91 -23.38 -17.67
C ILE A 283 -13.52 -22.07 -16.98
N PRO A 284 -13.11 -22.09 -15.70
CA PRO A 284 -12.97 -23.27 -14.84
C PRO A 284 -14.29 -23.77 -14.23
N PHE A 285 -15.39 -23.05 -14.46
CA PHE A 285 -16.72 -23.40 -13.96
C PHE A 285 -17.81 -22.89 -14.89
N LYS A 286 -19.05 -23.35 -14.67
CA LYS A 286 -20.24 -22.85 -15.37
C LYS A 286 -20.74 -21.51 -14.83
N LYS A 287 -20.71 -21.36 -13.50
CA LYS A 287 -21.07 -20.15 -12.76
C LYS A 287 -20.12 -20.04 -11.56
N GLY A 288 -19.74 -18.83 -11.18
CA GLY A 288 -18.78 -18.64 -10.10
C GLY A 288 -18.17 -17.25 -10.07
N SER A 289 -17.14 -17.09 -9.25
CA SER A 289 -16.45 -15.81 -9.09
C SER A 289 -14.95 -15.96 -9.25
N ILE A 290 -14.35 -15.08 -10.05
CA ILE A 290 -12.90 -14.93 -10.16
C ILE A 290 -12.47 -13.75 -9.30
N ILE A 291 -11.48 -13.95 -8.44
CA ILE A 291 -10.99 -12.95 -7.50
C ILE A 291 -9.50 -12.69 -7.80
N ILE A 292 -9.16 -11.43 -7.98
CA ILE A 292 -7.81 -10.97 -8.28
C ILE A 292 -7.50 -9.78 -7.38
N GLY A 293 -6.25 -9.63 -6.97
CA GLY A 293 -5.79 -8.41 -6.32
C GLY A 293 -4.36 -8.06 -6.70
N GLY A 294 -4.00 -6.82 -6.41
CA GLY A 294 -2.73 -6.24 -6.82
C GLY A 294 -2.85 -4.74 -7.09
N GLU A 295 -1.81 -4.18 -7.70
CA GLU A 295 -1.61 -2.75 -7.91
C GLU A 295 -1.17 -2.50 -9.36
N PRO A 296 -2.09 -2.56 -10.34
CA PRO A 296 -1.73 -2.23 -11.72
C PRO A 296 -1.45 -0.73 -11.87
N ASP A 297 -0.62 -0.40 -12.84
CA ASP A 297 -0.25 0.97 -13.21
C ASP A 297 -1.06 1.47 -14.41
N VAL A 298 -1.11 2.79 -14.55
CA VAL A 298 -1.65 3.47 -15.73
C VAL A 298 -0.53 4.29 -16.35
N THR A 299 -0.13 3.95 -17.57
CA THR A 299 0.89 4.70 -18.30
C THR A 299 0.27 5.91 -18.98
N ILE A 300 0.45 7.09 -18.40
CA ILE A 300 -0.08 8.34 -18.95
C ILE A 300 0.84 8.88 -20.05
N THR A 301 0.33 8.98 -21.28
CA THR A 301 1.00 9.69 -22.38
C THR A 301 0.18 10.90 -22.82
N GLY A 302 0.70 12.10 -22.59
CA GLY A 302 0.05 13.35 -23.02
C GLY A 302 -0.97 13.89 -22.02
N LYS A 303 -2.08 14.44 -22.54
CA LYS A 303 -3.17 14.98 -21.70
C LYS A 303 -4.01 13.84 -21.15
N PHE A 304 -4.45 13.96 -19.91
CA PHE A 304 -5.28 12.98 -19.22
C PHE A 304 -6.50 13.65 -18.58
N GLY A 305 -7.61 12.93 -18.51
CA GLY A 305 -8.84 13.32 -17.81
C GLY A 305 -8.88 12.84 -16.35
N LYS A 306 -10.09 12.77 -15.79
CA LYS A 306 -10.34 12.16 -14.48
C LYS A 306 -10.48 10.64 -14.63
N GLY A 307 -9.57 9.89 -14.00
CA GLY A 307 -9.47 8.45 -14.18
C GLY A 307 -8.66 7.76 -13.08
N GLY A 308 -8.52 6.45 -13.22
CA GLY A 308 -7.77 5.60 -12.31
C GLY A 308 -7.70 4.17 -12.83
N ARG A 309 -6.82 3.37 -12.21
CA ARG A 309 -6.49 2.01 -12.67
C ARG A 309 -7.70 1.08 -12.61
N ASN A 310 -8.54 1.20 -11.58
CA ASN A 310 -9.71 0.35 -11.43
C ASN A 310 -10.76 0.68 -12.49
N GLY A 311 -10.93 1.96 -12.79
CA GLY A 311 -11.76 2.41 -13.90
C GLY A 311 -11.26 1.90 -15.26
N GLU A 312 -9.95 1.94 -15.51
CA GLU A 312 -9.38 1.44 -16.78
C GLU A 312 -9.47 -0.08 -16.92
N VAL A 313 -9.23 -0.86 -15.85
CA VAL A 313 -9.45 -2.32 -15.86
C VAL A 313 -10.90 -2.64 -16.24
N ALA A 314 -11.87 -1.96 -15.59
CA ALA A 314 -13.28 -2.19 -15.83
C ALA A 314 -13.71 -1.82 -17.26
N LEU A 315 -13.31 -0.63 -17.74
CA LEU A 315 -13.64 -0.20 -19.10
C LEU A 315 -12.98 -1.09 -20.15
N SER A 316 -11.73 -1.51 -19.95
CA SER A 316 -11.07 -2.42 -20.90
C SER A 316 -11.68 -3.82 -20.90
N LEU A 317 -12.15 -4.34 -19.76
CA LEU A 317 -12.94 -5.56 -19.71
C LEU A 317 -14.24 -5.41 -20.53
N LEU A 318 -14.94 -4.29 -20.36
CA LEU A 318 -16.22 -4.01 -21.02
C LEU A 318 -16.06 -3.80 -22.53
N GLU A 319 -14.96 -3.17 -22.96
CA GLU A 319 -14.55 -3.01 -24.37
C GLU A 319 -14.44 -4.39 -25.04
N GLU A 320 -13.77 -5.34 -24.37
CA GLU A 320 -13.38 -6.63 -24.93
C GLU A 320 -14.46 -7.71 -24.81
N ALA A 321 -15.32 -7.65 -23.79
CA ALA A 321 -16.31 -8.68 -23.52
C ALA A 321 -17.62 -8.11 -22.96
N ARG A 322 -18.71 -8.36 -23.70
CA ARG A 322 -20.09 -8.12 -23.27
C ARG A 322 -20.77 -9.41 -22.83
N GLY A 323 -21.80 -9.29 -21.99
CA GLY A 323 -22.68 -10.39 -21.62
C GLY A 323 -23.06 -10.41 -20.14
N ASN A 324 -23.33 -11.60 -19.59
CA ASN A 324 -23.90 -11.76 -18.26
C ASN A 324 -22.81 -11.89 -17.18
N TYR A 325 -22.27 -10.75 -16.73
CA TYR A 325 -21.39 -10.68 -15.59
C TYR A 325 -21.57 -9.36 -14.82
N GLU A 326 -21.16 -9.37 -13.56
CA GLU A 326 -20.90 -8.17 -12.76
C GLU A 326 -19.41 -8.14 -12.40
N PHE A 327 -18.79 -6.96 -12.48
CA PHE A 327 -17.38 -6.79 -12.17
C PHE A 327 -17.18 -5.64 -11.19
N TYR A 328 -16.47 -5.93 -10.09
CA TYR A 328 -16.10 -5.00 -9.04
C TYR A 328 -14.62 -4.71 -9.16
N ALA A 329 -14.23 -3.44 -9.14
CA ALA A 329 -12.84 -3.01 -9.11
C ALA A 329 -12.66 -1.91 -8.06
N ILE A 330 -12.11 -2.25 -6.90
CA ILE A 330 -12.13 -1.42 -5.69
C ILE A 330 -10.73 -1.20 -5.14
N ALA A 331 -10.32 0.06 -4.99
CA ALA A 331 -9.15 0.49 -4.21
C ALA A 331 -9.51 0.48 -2.73
N THR A 332 -8.69 -0.22 -1.94
CA THR A 332 -8.97 -0.36 -0.50
C THR A 332 -8.75 0.92 0.28
N ASP A 333 -7.89 1.84 -0.20
CA ASP A 333 -7.65 3.15 0.42
C ASP A 333 -8.78 4.18 0.16
N GLY A 334 -9.73 3.82 -0.70
CA GLY A 334 -10.90 4.62 -1.02
C GLY A 334 -10.71 5.64 -2.13
N ILE A 335 -9.53 5.68 -2.76
CA ILE A 335 -9.19 6.61 -3.86
C ILE A 335 -8.49 5.85 -4.99
N ASP A 336 -9.03 5.97 -6.20
CA ASP A 336 -8.42 5.46 -7.41
C ASP A 336 -8.01 6.61 -8.34
N GLY A 337 -6.72 6.67 -8.65
CA GLY A 337 -6.11 7.66 -9.53
C GLY A 337 -6.28 9.10 -9.03
N ASN A 338 -6.66 10.01 -9.93
CA ASN A 338 -6.88 11.43 -9.63
C ASN A 338 -8.36 11.75 -9.37
N SER A 339 -9.14 10.78 -8.90
CA SER A 339 -10.57 10.90 -8.66
C SER A 339 -10.94 10.89 -7.17
N GLU A 340 -12.20 11.17 -6.86
CA GLU A 340 -12.79 10.98 -5.52
C GLU A 340 -13.42 9.60 -5.32
N TYR A 341 -13.27 8.69 -6.28
CA TYR A 341 -13.87 7.36 -6.28
C TYR A 341 -12.88 6.32 -5.81
N ALA A 342 -13.37 5.33 -5.06
CA ALA A 342 -12.59 4.15 -4.70
C ALA A 342 -12.48 3.17 -5.88
N GLY A 343 -13.39 3.26 -6.85
CA GLY A 343 -13.56 2.19 -7.81
C GLY A 343 -14.87 2.27 -8.56
N CYS A 344 -15.24 1.14 -9.15
CA CYS A 344 -16.48 1.01 -9.89
C CYS A 344 -17.07 -0.40 -9.80
N VAL A 345 -18.35 -0.49 -10.16
CA VAL A 345 -19.07 -1.74 -10.41
C VAL A 345 -19.74 -1.64 -11.77
N ILE A 346 -19.35 -2.52 -12.69
CA ILE A 346 -19.90 -2.57 -14.04
C ILE A 346 -20.67 -3.88 -14.27
N ARG A 347 -21.59 -3.86 -15.23
CA ARG A 347 -22.20 -5.07 -15.79
C ARG A 347 -21.84 -5.23 -17.26
N GLY A 348 -21.68 -6.47 -17.70
CA GLY A 348 -21.36 -6.77 -19.10
C GLY A 348 -22.44 -6.37 -20.10
N ASP A 349 -23.64 -6.02 -19.64
CA ASP A 349 -24.79 -5.59 -20.42
C ASP A 349 -25.02 -4.06 -20.42
N MET A 350 -24.11 -3.28 -19.82
CA MET A 350 -24.24 -1.81 -19.78
C MET A 350 -24.26 -1.20 -21.19
N ASN A 351 -25.22 -0.31 -21.45
CA ASN A 351 -25.39 0.35 -22.74
C ASN A 351 -24.42 1.54 -22.93
N ILE A 352 -23.12 1.24 -22.98
CA ILE A 352 -22.04 2.17 -23.28
C ILE A 352 -21.48 1.77 -24.65
N SER A 353 -21.34 2.70 -25.59
CA SER A 353 -20.83 2.36 -26.93
C SER A 353 -19.35 1.98 -26.90
N TYR A 354 -18.89 1.24 -27.91
CA TYR A 354 -17.45 0.91 -28.02
C TYR A 354 -16.62 2.18 -28.18
N GLU A 355 -17.09 3.14 -28.98
CA GLU A 355 -16.42 4.41 -29.25
C GLU A 355 -16.27 5.26 -27.97
N GLU A 356 -17.30 5.30 -27.11
CA GLU A 356 -17.22 5.99 -25.82
C GLU A 356 -16.14 5.38 -24.92
N ILE A 357 -16.03 4.04 -24.89
CA ILE A 357 -15.03 3.34 -24.08
C ILE A 357 -13.62 3.56 -24.63
N GLU A 358 -13.44 3.39 -25.95
CA GLU A 358 -12.15 3.57 -26.62
C GLU A 358 -11.62 5.00 -26.40
N GLU A 359 -12.48 6.02 -26.57
CA GLU A 359 -12.12 7.41 -26.33
C GLU A 359 -11.76 7.66 -24.86
N SER A 360 -12.52 7.10 -23.92
CA SER A 360 -12.25 7.25 -22.49
C SER A 360 -10.92 6.62 -22.06
N LEU A 361 -10.63 5.41 -22.55
CA LEU A 361 -9.34 4.74 -22.30
C LEU A 361 -8.17 5.50 -22.93
N LYS A 362 -8.34 6.02 -24.14
CA LYS A 362 -7.29 6.80 -24.84
C LYS A 362 -6.96 8.11 -24.11
N ASN A 363 -7.96 8.73 -23.48
CA ASN A 363 -7.81 10.00 -22.78
C ASN A 363 -7.58 9.85 -21.26
N HIS A 364 -7.44 8.61 -20.75
CA HIS A 364 -7.36 8.32 -19.32
C HIS A 364 -8.49 8.99 -18.50
N SER A 365 -9.71 8.99 -19.05
CA SER A 365 -10.88 9.66 -18.47
C SER A 365 -11.94 8.66 -17.98
N SER A 366 -11.48 7.52 -17.45
CA SER A 366 -12.35 6.38 -17.11
C SER A 366 -13.50 6.75 -16.15
N TYR A 367 -13.25 7.63 -15.18
CA TYR A 367 -14.26 8.03 -14.22
C TYR A 367 -15.25 9.07 -14.75
N GLU A 368 -14.89 9.88 -15.76
CA GLU A 368 -15.84 10.75 -16.44
C GLU A 368 -16.93 9.93 -17.13
N LEU A 369 -16.53 8.83 -17.77
CA LEU A 369 -17.46 7.91 -18.43
C LEU A 369 -18.26 7.09 -17.43
N LEU A 370 -17.61 6.45 -16.44
CA LEU A 370 -18.29 5.61 -15.46
C LEU A 370 -19.30 6.39 -14.61
N GLU A 371 -19.03 7.66 -14.31
CA GLU A 371 -19.93 8.54 -13.57
C GLU A 371 -21.23 8.80 -14.34
N LYS A 372 -21.15 9.06 -15.66
CA LYS A 372 -22.32 9.23 -16.54
C LYS A 372 -23.28 8.03 -16.48
N TYR A 373 -22.75 6.83 -16.25
CA TYR A 373 -23.51 5.60 -16.17
C TYR A 373 -23.77 5.11 -14.74
N SER A 374 -23.49 5.94 -13.72
CA SER A 374 -23.69 5.59 -12.30
C SER A 374 -23.01 4.30 -11.87
N ALA A 375 -21.84 3.99 -12.45
CA ALA A 375 -21.04 2.81 -12.15
C ALA A 375 -19.94 3.06 -11.11
N VAL A 376 -19.89 4.26 -10.55
CA VAL A 376 -18.81 4.71 -9.64
C VAL A 376 -19.12 4.38 -8.18
N ILE A 377 -18.06 4.12 -7.41
CA ILE A 377 -18.13 3.87 -5.97
C ILE A 377 -17.36 4.96 -5.24
N LYS A 378 -18.05 5.72 -4.39
CA LYS A 378 -17.48 6.80 -3.58
C LYS A 378 -17.53 6.44 -2.11
N THR A 379 -16.37 6.29 -1.47
CA THR A 379 -16.25 5.94 -0.05
C THR A 379 -15.65 7.06 0.78
N GLY A 380 -14.83 7.91 0.16
CA GLY A 380 -13.88 8.76 0.88
C GLY A 380 -12.69 7.95 1.41
N LEU A 381 -11.80 8.62 2.16
CA LEU A 381 -10.61 7.99 2.75
C LEU A 381 -11.03 6.90 3.76
N THR A 382 -10.57 5.68 3.51
CA THR A 382 -10.83 4.52 4.40
C THR A 382 -9.75 4.39 5.48
N TYR A 383 -8.65 5.13 5.35
CA TYR A 383 -7.47 5.08 6.22
C TYR A 383 -6.85 3.68 6.32
N THR A 384 -6.78 2.99 5.17
CA THR A 384 -6.03 1.75 4.95
C THR A 384 -5.32 1.81 3.60
N ASN A 385 -4.48 0.82 3.30
CA ASN A 385 -4.03 0.55 1.94
C ASN A 385 -3.47 -0.87 1.87
N VAL A 386 -4.20 -1.76 1.20
CA VAL A 386 -3.74 -3.10 0.82
C VAL A 386 -4.04 -3.35 -0.66
N ASN A 387 -3.81 -2.33 -1.49
CA ASN A 387 -3.98 -2.31 -2.94
C ASN A 387 -5.44 -2.46 -3.39
N ASN A 388 -5.66 -3.06 -4.56
CA ASN A 388 -6.96 -3.17 -5.22
C ASN A 388 -7.49 -4.60 -5.15
N VAL A 389 -8.82 -4.71 -5.19
CA VAL A 389 -9.57 -5.96 -5.24
C VAL A 389 -10.45 -5.94 -6.49
N TYR A 390 -10.32 -6.98 -7.31
CA TYR A 390 -11.10 -7.21 -8.51
C TYR A 390 -11.92 -8.49 -8.36
N ILE A 391 -13.22 -8.42 -8.62
CA ILE A 391 -14.11 -9.58 -8.54
C ILE A 391 -14.96 -9.62 -9.80
N LEU A 392 -14.81 -10.67 -10.60
CA LEU A 392 -15.68 -10.97 -11.73
C LEU A 392 -16.67 -12.06 -11.30
N ILE A 393 -17.96 -11.75 -11.30
CA ILE A 393 -19.04 -12.68 -11.00
C ILE A 393 -19.74 -13.06 -12.30
N VAL A 394 -19.81 -14.36 -12.58
CA VAL A 394 -20.48 -14.91 -13.77
C VAL A 394 -21.64 -15.79 -13.34
N ASP A 395 -22.85 -15.35 -13.72
CA ASP A 395 -24.11 -15.98 -13.36
C ASP A 395 -24.77 -16.76 -14.49
#